data_AF-A0AAU3GXE4-F1
#
_entry.id   AF-A0AAU3GXE4-F1
#
_cell.length_a   1.000
_cell.length_b   1.000
_cell.length_c   1.000
_cell.angle_alpha   90.00
_cell.angle_beta   90.00
_cell.angle_gamma   90.00
#
_symmetry.space_group_name_H-M   'P 1'
#
loop_
_entity.id
_entity.type
_entity.pdbx_description
1 polymer ?
#
loop_
_entity_poly.entity_id
_entity_poly.type
_entity_poly.pdbx_seq_one_letter_code
_entity_poly.pdbx_strand_id
1 'polypeptide(L)'
;MSLNILRSSARRVIPALLVAQAAFLPLQPASASAAQAHPCRPVAGCGSVVVAPVSQAAPEHGHCTSPEPVVCLIRSETPEEREVARDQRMRYHGLLEDMERTECAMRAEGRSEEDIARTLVRMRNDAKDVVRAGMTPEQVAELEARNEKKYGNPLGPTADQLYLKYGSWEKVAEAATRSSAAVDQELGLEFRHCSCEVLRAA
;
A
#
# COMPACT_ATOMS: atom_id res chain seq x y z
N MET A 1 -37.52 -32.98 52.63
CA MET A 1 -38.65 -33.21 51.70
C MET A 1 -38.21 -34.23 50.66
N SER A 2 -39.04 -35.27 50.53
CA SER A 2 -39.08 -36.41 49.59
C SER A 2 -38.44 -36.17 48.21
N LEU A 3 -37.55 -37.02 47.65
CA LEU A 3 -37.55 -38.46 47.24
C LEU A 3 -37.61 -38.59 45.70
N ASN A 4 -36.78 -39.54 45.20
CA ASN A 4 -36.88 -40.35 43.97
C ASN A 4 -35.72 -40.14 42.96
N ILE A 5 -34.69 -41.02 42.86
CA ILE A 5 -34.63 -42.47 42.47
C ILE A 5 -34.82 -42.61 40.93
N LEU A 6 -33.92 -43.15 40.08
CA LEU A 6 -33.22 -44.45 39.95
C LEU A 6 -31.90 -44.26 39.14
N ARG A 7 -30.75 -44.92 39.42
CA ARG A 7 -30.33 -46.31 39.03
C ARG A 7 -30.45 -46.57 37.51
N SER A 8 -29.54 -47.20 36.76
CA SER A 8 -28.47 -48.14 37.04
C SER A 8 -27.58 -48.31 35.79
N SER A 9 -26.33 -48.70 36.06
CA SER A 9 -25.26 -49.25 35.23
C SER A 9 -25.66 -50.29 34.17
N ALA A 10 -24.93 -50.31 33.04
CA ALA A 10 -24.59 -51.56 32.34
C ALA A 10 -23.22 -51.42 31.62
N ARG A 11 -22.29 -52.30 31.98
CA ARG A 11 -20.94 -52.46 31.39
C ARG A 11 -20.91 -53.75 30.57
N ARG A 12 -20.26 -53.66 29.39
CA ARG A 12 -19.63 -54.73 28.56
C ARG A 12 -20.63 -55.68 27.89
N VAL A 13 -20.47 -56.04 26.61
CA VAL A 13 -19.44 -56.95 26.07
C VAL A 13 -19.22 -56.68 24.57
N ILE A 14 -17.95 -56.80 24.13
CA ILE A 14 -17.50 -56.80 22.73
C ILE A 14 -17.84 -58.15 22.07
N PRO A 15 -18.17 -58.15 20.78
CA PRO A 15 -17.55 -59.15 19.90
C PRO A 15 -16.89 -58.48 18.69
N ALA A 16 -15.65 -58.90 18.44
CA ALA A 16 -14.92 -58.66 17.21
C ALA A 16 -15.45 -59.60 16.13
N LEU A 17 -15.77 -59.08 14.95
CA LEU A 17 -15.64 -59.84 13.71
C LEU A 17 -15.43 -58.88 12.52
N LEU A 18 -14.29 -59.08 11.89
CA LEU A 18 -13.81 -58.46 10.66
C LEU A 18 -14.70 -58.85 9.47
N VAL A 19 -15.09 -57.87 8.65
CA VAL A 19 -15.22 -58.05 7.19
C VAL A 19 -14.71 -56.78 6.51
N ALA A 20 -13.70 -56.98 5.68
CA ALA A 20 -13.11 -55.99 4.79
C ALA A 20 -14.09 -55.60 3.68
N GLN A 21 -14.23 -54.30 3.40
CA GLN A 21 -14.49 -53.81 2.04
C GLN A 21 -13.68 -52.52 1.81
N ALA A 22 -12.72 -52.66 0.91
CA ALA A 22 -12.05 -51.55 0.27
C ALA A 22 -13.02 -50.88 -0.72
N ALA A 23 -13.27 -49.59 -0.51
CA ALA A 23 -13.77 -48.71 -1.55
C ALA A 23 -12.79 -47.52 -1.62
N PHE A 24 -11.94 -47.56 -2.63
CA PHE A 24 -11.07 -46.46 -3.02
C PHE A 24 -11.93 -45.23 -3.34
N LEU A 25 -12.00 -44.28 -2.41
CA LEU A 25 -12.33 -42.90 -2.73
C LEU A 25 -11.05 -42.25 -3.26
N PRO A 26 -11.02 -41.74 -4.51
CA PRO A 26 -9.91 -40.94 -4.95
C PRO A 26 -9.90 -39.65 -4.11
N LEU A 27 -8.87 -39.50 -3.26
CA LEU A 27 -8.51 -38.19 -2.71
C LEU A 27 -8.22 -37.29 -3.92
N GLN A 28 -9.16 -36.42 -4.26
CA GLN A 28 -8.85 -35.29 -5.10
C GLN A 28 -7.91 -34.40 -4.30
N PRO A 29 -6.70 -34.09 -4.80
CA PRO A 29 -5.92 -33.02 -4.20
C PRO A 29 -6.76 -31.75 -4.31
N ALA A 30 -7.01 -31.10 -3.17
CA ALA A 30 -7.51 -29.75 -3.16
C ALA A 30 -6.52 -28.90 -3.96
N SER A 31 -6.91 -28.55 -5.18
CA SER A 31 -6.22 -27.54 -5.98
C SER A 31 -6.34 -26.24 -5.21
N ALA A 32 -5.39 -25.98 -4.32
CA ALA A 32 -5.09 -24.65 -3.88
C ALA A 32 -4.80 -23.87 -5.16
N SER A 33 -5.77 -23.04 -5.57
CA SER A 33 -5.50 -22.00 -6.55
C SER A 33 -4.47 -21.10 -5.88
N ALA A 34 -3.20 -21.41 -6.10
CA ALA A 34 -2.13 -20.49 -5.87
C ALA A 34 -2.51 -19.28 -6.72
N ALA A 35 -2.97 -18.22 -6.05
CA ALA A 35 -2.97 -16.89 -6.64
C ALA A 35 -1.56 -16.74 -7.22
N GLN A 36 -1.47 -16.79 -8.54
CA GLN A 36 -0.23 -16.57 -9.23
C GLN A 36 0.13 -15.14 -8.87
N ALA A 37 1.04 -14.97 -7.92
CA ALA A 37 1.76 -13.72 -7.77
C ALA A 37 2.44 -13.54 -9.12
N HIS A 38 1.86 -12.70 -9.98
CA HIS A 38 2.53 -12.30 -11.20
C HIS A 38 3.86 -11.69 -10.74
N PRO A 39 5.00 -12.29 -11.12
CA PRO A 39 6.27 -11.66 -10.82
C PRO A 39 6.20 -10.27 -11.44
N CYS A 40 6.28 -9.23 -10.61
CA CYS A 40 6.34 -7.84 -11.07
C CYS A 40 7.51 -7.75 -12.04
N ARG A 41 7.21 -7.85 -13.33
CA ARG A 41 8.20 -7.69 -14.37
C ARG A 41 8.60 -6.22 -14.27
N PRO A 42 9.89 -5.88 -14.09
CA PRO A 42 10.30 -4.49 -14.08
C PRO A 42 9.86 -3.89 -15.41
N VAL A 43 8.93 -2.96 -15.30
CA VAL A 43 8.33 -2.30 -16.44
C VAL A 43 9.41 -1.37 -16.98
N ALA A 44 9.91 -1.66 -18.18
CA ALA A 44 11.14 -1.04 -18.68
C ALA A 44 11.03 0.50 -18.72
N GLY A 45 11.70 1.17 -17.79
CA GLY A 45 11.94 2.62 -17.82
C GLY A 45 10.92 3.50 -17.10
N CYS A 46 9.88 2.95 -16.46
CA CYS A 46 8.92 3.69 -15.64
C CYS A 46 8.84 3.12 -14.21
N GLY A 47 8.09 3.77 -13.32
CA GLY A 47 7.99 3.44 -11.90
C GLY A 47 9.14 4.01 -11.07
N SER A 48 9.50 3.32 -10.00
CA SER A 48 10.65 3.69 -9.17
C SER A 48 11.99 3.35 -9.84
N VAL A 49 12.76 4.36 -10.24
CA VAL A 49 14.08 4.18 -10.87
C VAL A 49 15.20 4.59 -9.91
N VAL A 50 16.17 3.71 -9.71
CA VAL A 50 17.42 4.03 -9.00
C VAL A 50 18.34 4.81 -9.93
N VAL A 51 18.66 6.06 -9.58
CA VAL A 51 19.50 6.96 -10.40
C VAL A 51 20.83 7.32 -9.74
N ALA A 52 20.96 7.10 -8.44
CA ALA A 52 22.19 7.29 -7.67
C ALA A 52 22.21 6.36 -6.44
N PRO A 53 23.38 6.08 -5.82
CA PRO A 53 23.42 5.48 -4.49
C PRO A 53 22.86 6.45 -3.44
N VAL A 54 22.35 5.93 -2.32
CA VAL A 54 21.97 6.76 -1.17
C VAL A 54 23.21 7.37 -0.53
N SER A 55 23.10 8.61 -0.05
CA SER A 55 24.20 9.34 0.59
C SER A 55 24.75 8.59 1.81
N GLN A 56 26.08 8.38 1.80
CA GLN A 56 26.83 7.78 2.91
C GLN A 56 27.43 8.83 3.85
N ALA A 57 27.07 10.11 3.70
CA ALA A 57 27.55 11.17 4.58
C ALA A 57 27.07 10.95 6.02
N ALA A 58 27.83 11.44 7.00
CA ALA A 58 27.36 11.48 8.38
C ALA A 58 26.05 12.28 8.50
N PRO A 59 25.23 12.03 9.54
CA PRO A 59 24.06 12.85 9.85
C PRO A 59 24.40 14.36 9.85
N GLU A 60 23.63 15.14 9.10
CA GLU A 60 23.73 16.60 9.15
C GLU A 60 23.10 17.13 10.45
N HIS A 61 23.80 18.05 11.10
CA HIS A 61 23.32 18.74 12.29
C HIS A 61 23.32 20.25 12.03
N GLY A 62 22.23 20.92 12.38
CA GLY A 62 22.10 22.38 12.25
C GLY A 62 20.97 22.81 11.32
N HIS A 63 21.06 24.04 10.81
CA HIS A 63 20.02 24.64 9.99
C HIS A 63 20.04 24.07 8.57
N CYS A 64 19.04 23.25 8.26
CA CYS A 64 18.80 22.77 6.90
C CYS A 64 18.19 23.88 6.01
N THR A 65 18.63 23.97 4.76
CA THR A 65 18.19 24.98 3.78
C THR A 65 17.17 24.47 2.77
N SER A 66 16.77 23.19 2.86
CA SER A 66 15.77 22.64 1.95
C SER A 66 14.39 23.25 2.22
N PRO A 67 13.64 23.65 1.17
CA PRO A 67 12.25 24.07 1.34
C PRO A 67 11.31 22.91 1.73
N GLU A 68 11.75 21.66 1.57
CA GLU A 68 11.01 20.45 1.92
C GLU A 68 11.50 19.91 3.28
N PRO A 69 10.69 20.00 4.37
CA PRO A 69 11.12 19.58 5.70
C PRO A 69 11.55 18.11 5.78
N VAL A 70 10.95 17.24 4.97
CA VAL A 70 11.31 15.81 4.92
C VAL A 70 12.71 15.59 4.34
N VAL A 71 13.18 16.44 3.43
CA VAL A 71 14.56 16.36 2.92
C VAL A 71 15.55 16.67 4.05
N CYS A 72 15.22 17.64 4.92
CA CYS A 72 16.03 17.94 6.09
C CYS A 72 16.08 16.77 7.08
N LEU A 73 14.95 16.09 7.27
CA LEU A 73 14.89 14.89 8.11
C LEU A 73 15.81 13.80 7.56
N ILE A 74 15.71 13.47 6.27
CA ILE A 74 16.56 12.47 5.60
C ILE A 74 18.06 12.81 5.74
N ARG A 75 18.43 14.09 5.66
CA ARG A 75 19.84 14.50 5.85
C ARG A 75 20.34 14.30 7.27
N SER A 76 19.46 14.39 8.27
CA SER A 76 19.79 14.13 9.68
C SER A 76 19.81 12.65 10.08
N GLU A 77 19.41 11.74 9.18
CA GLU A 77 19.46 10.28 9.38
C GLU A 77 20.87 9.71 9.16
N THR A 78 21.15 8.54 9.73
CA THR A 78 22.36 7.77 9.44
C THR A 78 22.30 7.15 8.03
N PRO A 79 23.44 6.74 7.44
CA PRO A 79 23.43 6.03 6.16
C PRO A 79 22.48 4.82 6.13
N GLU A 80 22.42 4.03 7.20
CA GLU A 80 21.54 2.87 7.31
C GLU A 80 20.06 3.27 7.35
N GLU A 81 19.74 4.32 8.09
CA GLU A 81 18.38 4.88 8.16
C GLU A 81 17.92 5.41 6.79
N ARG A 82 18.81 6.05 6.03
CA ARG A 82 18.48 6.54 4.67
C ARG A 82 18.22 5.41 3.69
N GLU A 83 18.87 4.26 3.82
CA GLU A 83 18.54 3.07 3.00
C GLU A 83 17.14 2.54 3.38
N VAL A 84 16.79 2.54 4.67
CA VAL A 84 15.43 2.21 5.11
C VAL A 84 14.41 3.21 4.54
N ALA A 85 14.71 4.51 4.57
CA ALA A 85 13.87 5.55 3.98
C ALA A 85 13.71 5.36 2.46
N ARG A 86 14.78 4.97 1.77
CA ARG A 86 14.73 4.62 0.33
C ARG A 86 13.78 3.45 0.07
N ASP A 87 13.91 2.36 0.82
CA ASP A 87 13.05 1.19 0.67
C ASP A 87 11.57 1.54 0.91
N GLN A 88 11.29 2.38 1.91
CA GLN A 88 9.95 2.91 2.15
C GLN A 88 9.46 3.75 0.97
N ARG A 89 10.34 4.57 0.38
CA ARG A 89 10.01 5.40 -0.78
C ARG A 89 9.72 4.57 -2.04
N MET A 90 10.47 3.49 -2.27
CA MET A 90 10.21 2.55 -3.37
C MET A 90 8.86 1.84 -3.20
N ARG A 91 8.49 1.46 -1.97
CA ARG A 91 7.13 0.94 -1.68
C ARG A 91 6.05 1.98 -1.99
N TYR A 92 6.29 3.25 -1.63
CA TYR A 92 5.38 4.34 -1.97
C TYR A 92 5.23 4.53 -3.48
N HIS A 93 6.32 4.47 -4.26
CA HIS A 93 6.26 4.51 -5.72
C HIS A 93 5.44 3.35 -6.30
N GLY A 94 5.55 2.14 -5.75
CA GLY A 94 4.71 1.00 -6.15
C GLY A 94 3.21 1.29 -6.00
N LEU A 95 2.81 2.00 -4.94
CA LEU A 95 1.42 2.42 -4.74
C LEU A 95 0.99 3.47 -5.78
N LEU A 96 1.89 4.36 -6.22
CA LEU A 96 1.62 5.30 -7.30
C LEU A 96 1.45 4.58 -8.65
N GLU A 97 2.26 3.55 -8.91
CA GLU A 97 2.09 2.70 -10.11
C GLU A 97 0.76 1.95 -10.10
N ASP A 98 0.30 1.46 -8.93
CA ASP A 98 -1.05 0.87 -8.77
C ASP A 98 -2.17 1.87 -9.07
N MET A 99 -1.98 3.13 -8.65
CA MET A 99 -2.91 4.21 -8.97
C MET A 99 -2.95 4.49 -10.49
N GLU A 100 -1.80 4.54 -11.15
CA GLU A 100 -1.73 4.70 -12.61
C GLU A 100 -2.37 3.52 -13.35
N ARG A 101 -2.18 2.28 -12.87
CA ARG A 101 -2.89 1.10 -13.41
C ARG A 101 -4.40 1.27 -13.32
N THR A 102 -4.88 1.73 -12.17
CA THR A 102 -6.30 1.96 -11.92
C THR A 102 -6.84 3.06 -12.82
N GLU A 103 -6.12 4.18 -12.97
CA GLU A 103 -6.45 5.26 -13.88
C GLU A 103 -6.61 4.77 -15.32
N CYS A 104 -5.65 3.99 -15.81
CA CYS A 104 -5.67 3.42 -17.16
C CYS A 104 -6.85 2.46 -17.37
N ALA A 105 -7.15 1.60 -16.39
CA ALA A 105 -8.30 0.69 -16.45
C ALA A 105 -9.63 1.46 -16.50
N MET A 106 -9.81 2.44 -15.61
CA MET A 106 -11.02 3.26 -15.58
C MET A 106 -11.23 4.06 -16.86
N ARG A 107 -10.16 4.61 -17.46
CA ARG A 107 -10.26 5.28 -18.77
C ARG A 107 -10.65 4.30 -19.89
N ALA A 108 -10.10 3.09 -19.90
CA ALA A 108 -10.45 2.06 -20.88
C ALA A 108 -11.92 1.60 -20.76
N GLU A 109 -12.47 1.65 -19.54
CA GLU A 109 -13.90 1.41 -19.26
C GLU A 109 -14.81 2.59 -19.64
N GLY A 110 -14.25 3.74 -20.04
CA GLY A 110 -15.02 4.94 -20.38
C GLY A 110 -15.57 5.69 -19.15
N ARG A 111 -14.93 5.54 -17.98
CA ARG A 111 -15.28 6.31 -16.77
C ARG A 111 -14.98 7.79 -16.97
N SER A 112 -15.72 8.66 -16.29
CA SER A 112 -15.49 10.09 -16.33
C SER A 112 -14.18 10.47 -15.62
N GLU A 113 -13.55 11.57 -16.03
CA GLU A 113 -12.35 12.09 -15.35
C GLU A 113 -12.63 12.45 -13.88
N GLU A 114 -13.87 12.85 -13.55
CA GLU A 114 -14.29 13.06 -12.17
C GLU A 114 -14.24 11.76 -11.35
N ASP A 115 -14.83 10.68 -11.86
CA ASP A 115 -14.84 9.37 -11.18
C ASP A 115 -13.41 8.86 -10.96
N ILE A 116 -12.57 9.03 -11.98
CA ILE A 116 -11.15 8.69 -11.94
C ILE A 116 -10.46 9.52 -10.85
N ALA A 117 -10.54 10.84 -10.91
CA ALA A 117 -9.90 11.74 -9.96
C ALA A 117 -10.32 11.45 -8.51
N ARG A 118 -11.62 11.27 -8.26
CA ARG A 118 -12.14 10.93 -6.92
C ARG A 118 -11.59 9.59 -6.41
N THR A 119 -11.46 8.62 -7.30
CA THR A 119 -10.89 7.31 -6.96
C THR A 119 -9.41 7.41 -6.63
N LEU A 120 -8.62 8.11 -7.46
CA LEU A 120 -7.18 8.27 -7.23
C LEU A 120 -6.87 9.09 -5.98
N VAL A 121 -7.65 10.14 -5.68
CA VAL A 121 -7.49 10.92 -4.44
C VAL A 121 -7.74 10.05 -3.21
N ARG A 122 -8.75 9.19 -3.23
CA ARG A 122 -9.01 8.23 -2.15
C ARG A 122 -7.86 7.25 -2.01
N MET A 123 -7.45 6.59 -3.10
CA MET A 123 -6.31 5.67 -3.10
C MET A 123 -5.03 6.31 -2.55
N ARG A 124 -4.75 7.57 -2.91
CA ARG A 124 -3.59 8.30 -2.36
C ARG A 124 -3.70 8.57 -0.87
N ASN A 125 -4.89 8.91 -0.40
CA ASN A 125 -5.11 9.14 1.02
C ASN A 125 -4.96 7.84 1.83
N ASP A 126 -5.40 6.71 1.27
CA ASP A 126 -5.20 5.37 1.85
C ASP A 126 -3.72 4.94 1.79
N ALA A 127 -3.01 5.25 0.69
CA ALA A 127 -1.58 4.97 0.55
C ALA A 127 -0.72 5.67 1.61
N LYS A 128 -1.17 6.84 2.11
CA LYS A 128 -0.51 7.51 3.23
C LYS A 128 -0.62 6.70 4.53
N ASP A 129 -1.67 5.90 4.71
CA ASP A 129 -1.78 5.00 5.88
C ASP A 129 -0.70 3.92 5.87
N VAL A 130 -0.32 3.43 4.69
CA VAL A 130 0.79 2.47 4.55
C VAL A 130 2.12 3.10 4.97
N VAL A 131 2.36 4.37 4.61
CA VAL A 131 3.56 5.09 5.05
C VAL A 131 3.50 5.43 6.54
N ARG A 132 2.31 5.69 7.09
CA ARG A 132 2.09 5.88 8.54
C ARG A 132 2.35 4.63 9.38
N ALA A 133 2.33 3.43 8.80
CA ALA A 133 2.65 2.20 9.52
C ALA A 133 4.09 2.18 10.09
N GLY A 134 4.99 3.04 9.58
CA GLY A 134 6.33 3.25 10.14
C GLY A 134 6.44 4.40 11.15
N MET A 135 5.36 5.13 11.45
CA MET A 135 5.33 6.25 12.38
C MET A 135 4.85 5.81 13.77
N THR A 136 5.26 6.51 14.83
CA THR A 136 4.67 6.33 16.16
C THR A 136 3.25 6.90 16.19
N PRO A 137 2.36 6.44 17.09
CA PRO A 137 1.02 7.00 17.24
C PRO A 137 1.00 8.52 17.44
N GLU A 138 1.99 9.07 18.15
CA GLU A 138 2.13 10.52 18.37
C GLU A 138 2.44 11.27 17.08
N GLN A 139 3.35 10.73 16.25
CA GLN A 139 3.68 11.32 14.95
C GLN A 139 2.49 11.29 13.99
N VAL A 140 1.71 10.20 14.00
CA VAL A 140 0.47 10.11 13.22
C VAL A 140 -0.54 11.15 13.70
N ALA A 141 -0.74 11.28 15.01
CA ALA A 141 -1.68 12.24 15.59
C ALA A 141 -1.29 13.70 15.27
N GLU A 142 -0.01 14.05 15.31
CA GLU A 142 0.47 15.38 14.93
C GLU A 142 0.23 15.67 13.43
N LEU A 143 0.52 14.69 12.56
CA LEU A 143 0.25 14.78 11.13
C LEU A 143 -1.24 14.98 10.84
N GLU A 144 -2.10 14.20 11.47
CA GLU A 144 -3.56 14.29 11.33
C GLU A 144 -4.10 15.62 11.85
N ALA A 145 -3.64 16.08 13.02
CA ALA A 145 -4.04 17.38 13.56
C ALA A 145 -3.65 18.55 12.63
N ARG A 146 -2.47 18.47 12.00
CA ARG A 146 -2.05 19.45 11.00
C ARG A 146 -2.92 19.39 9.74
N ASN A 147 -3.25 18.19 9.26
CA ASN A 147 -4.11 18.01 8.10
C ASN A 147 -5.53 18.50 8.38
N GLU A 148 -6.08 18.21 9.56
CA GLU A 148 -7.37 18.68 10.02
C GLU A 148 -7.41 20.21 10.05
N LYS A 149 -6.39 20.85 10.65
CA LYS A 149 -6.30 22.31 10.67
C LYS A 149 -6.23 22.93 9.27
N LYS A 150 -5.55 22.27 8.32
CA LYS A 150 -5.31 22.82 6.98
C LYS A 150 -6.44 22.53 5.99
N TYR A 151 -7.04 21.35 6.08
CA TYR A 151 -7.96 20.81 5.09
C TYR A 151 -9.34 20.44 5.66
N GLY A 152 -9.52 20.44 6.98
CA GLY A 152 -10.73 19.90 7.63
C GLY A 152 -10.91 18.39 7.40
N ASN A 153 -9.80 17.69 7.19
CA ASN A 153 -9.77 16.24 6.98
C ASN A 153 -8.40 15.69 7.43
N PRO A 154 -8.36 14.68 8.32
CA PRO A 154 -7.10 14.16 8.89
C PRO A 154 -6.21 13.45 7.85
N LEU A 155 -6.79 12.94 6.75
CA LEU A 155 -6.06 12.24 5.71
C LEU A 155 -5.41 13.17 4.67
N GLY A 156 -5.93 14.40 4.55
CA GLY A 156 -5.49 15.40 3.58
C GLY A 156 -6.66 15.98 2.79
N PRO A 157 -6.38 16.70 1.68
CA PRO A 157 -7.43 17.38 0.94
C PRO A 157 -8.39 16.38 0.26
N THR A 158 -9.66 16.78 0.13
CA THR A 158 -10.68 16.05 -0.63
C THR A 158 -10.52 16.29 -2.13
N ALA A 159 -11.15 15.44 -2.96
CA ALA A 159 -11.14 15.62 -4.41
C ALA A 159 -11.77 16.97 -4.82
N ASP A 160 -12.82 17.41 -4.14
CA ASP A 160 -13.46 18.71 -4.39
C ASP A 160 -12.55 19.88 -4.05
N GLN A 161 -11.80 19.81 -2.93
CA GLN A 161 -10.81 20.82 -2.59
C GLN A 161 -9.68 20.89 -3.63
N LEU A 162 -9.26 19.74 -4.14
CA LEU A 162 -8.26 19.67 -5.21
C LEU A 162 -8.82 20.18 -6.54
N TYR A 163 -10.10 19.94 -6.83
CA TYR A 163 -10.77 20.50 -8.01
C TYR A 163 -10.85 22.02 -7.93
N LEU A 164 -11.23 22.58 -6.78
CA LEU A 164 -11.21 24.03 -6.56
C LEU A 164 -9.81 24.62 -6.75
N LYS A 165 -8.76 23.89 -6.36
CA LYS A 165 -7.37 24.31 -6.54
C LYS A 165 -6.89 24.25 -7.99
N TYR A 166 -7.23 23.19 -8.73
CA TYR A 166 -6.64 22.90 -10.05
C TYR A 166 -7.55 23.23 -11.24
N GLY A 167 -8.86 23.33 -11.02
CA GLY A 167 -9.86 23.77 -12.00
C GLY A 167 -10.30 22.71 -13.02
N SER A 168 -9.83 21.47 -12.92
CA SER A 168 -10.20 20.37 -13.84
C SER A 168 -9.92 19.02 -13.19
N TRP A 169 -10.75 18.01 -13.49
CA TRP A 169 -10.60 16.67 -12.93
C TRP A 169 -9.33 15.94 -13.42
N GLU A 170 -8.92 16.18 -14.66
CA GLU A 170 -7.68 15.65 -15.25
C GLU A 170 -6.45 16.08 -14.43
N LYS A 171 -6.37 17.38 -14.09
CA LYS A 171 -5.30 17.89 -13.23
C LYS A 171 -5.37 17.36 -11.80
N VAL A 172 -6.56 17.02 -11.30
CA VAL A 172 -6.71 16.38 -9.98
C VAL A 172 -6.16 14.95 -10.04
N ALA A 173 -6.52 14.18 -11.08
CA ALA A 173 -6.00 12.84 -11.32
C ALA A 173 -4.46 12.86 -11.45
N GLU A 174 -3.92 13.74 -12.28
CA GLU A 174 -2.47 13.91 -12.45
C GLU A 174 -1.80 14.29 -11.13
N ALA A 175 -2.35 15.26 -10.39
CA ALA A 175 -1.80 15.65 -9.10
C ALA A 175 -1.86 14.53 -8.06
N ALA A 176 -2.82 13.60 -8.18
CA ALA A 176 -2.92 12.45 -7.29
C ALA A 176 -1.79 11.44 -7.52
N THR A 177 -1.29 11.25 -8.75
CA THR A 177 -0.23 10.26 -9.03
C THR A 177 1.19 10.83 -8.92
N ARG A 178 1.36 12.15 -8.74
CA ARG A 178 2.70 12.77 -8.62
C ARG A 178 3.44 12.39 -7.32
N SER A 179 4.72 12.08 -7.48
CA SER A 179 5.71 12.00 -6.39
C SER A 179 6.34 13.37 -6.09
N SER A 180 7.24 13.43 -5.10
CA SER A 180 8.05 14.62 -4.80
C SER A 180 9.47 14.44 -5.30
N ALA A 181 9.82 15.14 -6.38
CA ALA A 181 11.14 15.02 -7.01
C ALA A 181 12.30 15.33 -6.05
N ALA A 182 12.13 16.29 -5.12
CA ALA A 182 13.17 16.63 -4.15
C ALA A 182 13.45 15.47 -3.19
N VAL A 183 12.40 14.77 -2.73
CA VAL A 183 12.53 13.59 -1.85
C VAL A 183 13.11 12.41 -2.62
N ASP A 184 12.64 12.21 -3.85
CA ASP A 184 13.13 11.13 -4.70
C ASP A 184 14.63 11.29 -4.94
N GLN A 185 15.06 12.49 -5.35
CA GLN A 185 16.47 12.80 -5.59
C GLN A 185 17.33 12.65 -4.33
N GLU A 186 16.85 13.08 -3.17
CA GLU A 186 17.56 12.94 -1.90
C GLU A 186 17.85 11.47 -1.57
N LEU A 187 16.97 10.55 -1.98
CA LEU A 187 17.11 9.10 -1.80
C LEU A 187 17.71 8.39 -3.03
N GLY A 188 18.27 9.14 -3.98
CA GLY A 188 18.88 8.61 -5.20
C GLY A 188 17.86 7.89 -6.11
N LEU A 189 16.61 8.33 -6.09
CA LEU A 189 15.50 7.80 -6.87
C LEU A 189 14.97 8.84 -7.87
N GLU A 190 14.24 8.36 -8.85
CA GLU A 190 13.38 9.14 -9.73
C GLU A 190 12.07 8.35 -9.92
N PHE A 191 10.92 8.98 -9.67
CA PHE A 191 9.64 8.40 -10.06
C PHE A 191 9.30 8.79 -11.49
N ARG A 192 9.10 7.79 -12.35
CA ARG A 192 8.75 7.98 -13.76
C ARG A 192 7.35 7.45 -14.02
N HIS A 193 6.45 8.32 -14.45
CA HIS A 193 5.08 7.93 -14.79
C HIS A 193 5.05 6.82 -15.87
N CYS A 194 4.25 5.79 -15.66
CA CYS A 194 4.07 4.70 -16.61
C CYS A 194 2.92 5.01 -17.58
N SER A 195 3.12 4.75 -18.87
CA SER A 195 2.03 4.87 -19.85
C SER A 195 1.05 3.71 -19.72
N CYS A 196 -0.21 3.90 -20.14
CA CYS A 196 -1.20 2.83 -20.11
C CYS A 196 -0.85 1.63 -21.00
N GLU A 197 -0.14 1.86 -22.10
CA GLU A 197 0.37 0.77 -22.95
C GLU A 197 1.35 -0.10 -22.16
N VAL A 198 2.29 0.57 -21.50
CA VAL A 198 3.35 -0.04 -20.71
C VAL A 198 2.78 -0.81 -19.51
N LEU A 199 1.79 -0.24 -18.80
CA LEU A 199 1.14 -0.89 -17.66
C LEU A 199 0.25 -2.08 -18.03
N ARG A 200 -0.33 -2.10 -19.23
CA ARG A 200 -1.16 -3.22 -19.70
C ARG A 200 -0.35 -4.41 -20.19
N ALA A 201 0.92 -4.21 -20.53
CA ALA A 201 1.82 -5.25 -21.04
C ALA A 201 2.58 -5.99 -19.93
N ALA A 202 2.54 -5.46 -18.70
CA ALA A 202 3.18 -6.00 -17.50
C ALA A 202 2.29 -7.01 -16.78
#